data_AF-A0A3C0G180-F1
#
_entry.id   AF-A0A3C0G180-F1
#
_cell.length_a   1.000
_cell.length_b   1.000
_cell.length_c   1.000
_cell.angle_alpha   90.00
_cell.angle_beta   90.00
_cell.angle_gamma   90.00
#
_symmetry.space_group_name_H-M   'P 1'
#
loop_
_entity.id
_entity.type
_entity.pdbx_description
1 polymer ?
#
loop_
_entity_poly.entity_id
_entity_poly.type
_entity_poly.pdbx_seq_one_letter_code
_entity_poly.pdbx_strand_id
1 'polypeptide(L)'
;MCSKKLKDCDICGEPIYPELSGWTEGHNAEPVTEGRCCEICNHTKVIPARILFVQNRQKALDFLASLTTKLKGDRKKDNPPYYV
;
A
#
# COMPACT_ATOMS: atom_id res chain seq x y z
N MET A 1 3.82 -3.05 34.82
CA MET A 1 3.41 -3.80 33.62
C MET A 1 3.63 -2.90 32.41
N CYS A 2 4.37 -3.34 31.40
CA CYS A 2 4.63 -2.56 30.20
C CYS A 2 3.51 -2.83 29.19
N SER A 3 2.55 -1.92 29.04
CA SER A 3 1.48 -2.05 28.04
C SER A 3 2.08 -1.97 26.65
N LYS A 4 2.01 -3.06 25.87
CA LYS A 4 2.35 -3.02 24.44
C LYS A 4 1.41 -2.03 23.76
N LYS A 5 1.97 -0.90 23.30
CA LYS A 5 1.23 0.10 22.54
C LYS A 5 0.89 -0.49 21.17
N LEU A 6 -0.39 -0.50 20.80
CA LEU A 6 -0.82 -0.88 19.45
C LEU A 6 -0.34 0.19 18.46
N LYS A 7 0.04 -0.23 17.26
CA LYS A 7 0.43 0.68 16.18
C LYS A 7 -0.82 1.33 15.60
N ASP A 8 -0.78 2.62 15.31
CA ASP A 8 -1.90 3.31 14.70
C ASP A 8 -1.93 3.06 13.18
N CYS A 9 -3.13 3.04 12.60
CA CYS A 9 -3.34 2.90 11.17
C CYS A 9 -2.96 4.20 10.45
N ASP A 10 -2.08 4.13 9.47
CA ASP A 10 -1.60 5.31 8.75
C ASP A 10 -2.65 5.94 7.82
N ILE A 11 -3.82 5.30 7.66
CA ILE A 11 -4.93 5.78 6.83
C ILE A 11 -6.05 6.42 7.68
N CYS A 12 -6.44 5.79 8.79
CA CYS A 12 -7.58 6.26 9.60
C CYS A 12 -7.20 6.71 11.02
N GLY A 13 -5.95 6.52 11.45
CA GLY A 13 -5.47 6.88 12.78
C GLY A 13 -5.91 5.95 13.92
N GLU A 14 -6.80 5.00 13.65
CA GLU A 14 -7.27 4.03 14.66
C GLU A 14 -6.22 2.94 14.95
N PRO A 15 -6.20 2.36 16.16
CA PRO A 15 -5.29 1.28 16.51
C PRO A 15 -5.44 0.05 15.60
N ILE A 16 -4.30 -0.54 15.21
CA ILE A 16 -4.23 -1.81 14.51
C ILE A 16 -4.36 -2.93 15.55
N TYR A 17 -5.41 -3.74 15.42
CA TYR A 17 -5.63 -4.89 16.29
C TYR A 17 -4.86 -6.13 15.81
N PRO A 18 -4.40 -6.99 16.73
CA PRO A 18 -3.80 -8.28 16.38
C PRO A 18 -4.74 -9.18 15.59
N GLU A 19 -4.20 -9.89 14.61
CA GLU A 19 -4.90 -10.98 13.92
C GLU A 19 -4.89 -12.27 14.76
N LEU A 20 -5.77 -13.22 14.41
CA LEU A 20 -5.82 -14.55 15.04
C LEU A 20 -4.50 -15.33 14.89
N SER A 21 -3.70 -15.00 13.88
CA SER A 21 -2.36 -15.57 13.65
C SER A 21 -1.32 -15.10 14.69
N GLY A 22 -1.65 -14.09 15.50
CA GLY A 22 -0.71 -13.40 16.39
C GLY A 22 0.07 -12.28 15.71
N TRP A 23 -0.17 -12.02 14.42
CA TRP A 23 0.39 -10.87 13.70
C TRP A 23 -0.17 -9.54 14.24
N THR A 24 0.70 -8.55 14.48
CA THR A 24 0.32 -7.28 15.15
C THR A 24 0.64 -6.01 14.36
N GLU A 25 1.32 -6.12 13.21
CA GLU A 25 1.80 -4.96 12.47
C GLU A 25 0.80 -4.47 11.40
N GLY A 26 -0.39 -5.08 11.29
CA GLY A 26 -1.43 -4.73 10.31
C GLY A 26 -1.08 -5.12 8.88
N HIS A 27 -1.68 -4.50 7.88
CA HIS A 27 -1.44 -4.78 6.47
C HIS A 27 -0.51 -3.73 5.85
N ASN A 28 0.19 -4.08 4.77
CA ASN A 28 0.86 -3.09 3.94
C ASN A 28 -0.20 -2.08 3.44
N ALA A 29 0.04 -0.78 3.57
CA ALA A 29 -0.88 0.27 3.15
C ALA A 29 -0.67 0.74 1.70
N GLU A 30 0.33 0.22 0.98
CA GLU A 30 0.60 0.56 -0.41
C GLU A 30 -0.52 0.06 -1.34
N PRO A 31 -0.95 0.88 -2.32
CA PRO A 31 -0.31 2.13 -2.78
C PRO A 31 -0.89 3.41 -2.15
N VAL A 32 -1.70 3.31 -1.09
CA VAL A 32 -2.37 4.49 -0.49
C VAL A 32 -1.38 5.33 0.33
N THR A 33 -0.48 4.68 1.07
CA THR A 33 0.62 5.31 1.82
C THR A 33 1.76 4.28 2.00
N GLU A 34 2.98 4.73 2.31
CA GLU A 34 4.18 3.88 2.54
C GLU A 34 4.15 3.13 3.89
N GLY A 35 2.97 3.05 4.50
CA GLY A 35 2.75 2.72 5.90
C GLY A 35 2.10 1.36 6.18
N ARG A 36 1.50 1.24 7.37
CA ARG A 36 0.66 0.11 7.78
C ARG A 36 -0.78 0.54 7.95
N CYS A 37 -1.72 -0.35 7.65
CA CYS A 37 -3.14 -0.09 7.83
C CYS A 37 -3.86 -1.22 8.56
N CYS A 38 -5.01 -0.90 9.17
CA CYS A 38 -5.90 -1.88 9.76
C CYS A 38 -6.65 -2.67 8.67
N GLU A 39 -7.27 -3.79 9.06
CA GLU A 39 -7.99 -4.67 8.13
C GLU A 39 -9.14 -3.95 7.41
N ILE A 40 -9.86 -3.07 8.11
CA ILE A 40 -10.96 -2.30 7.50
C ILE A 40 -10.43 -1.41 6.37
N CYS A 41 -9.32 -0.68 6.60
CA CYS A 41 -8.69 0.13 5.57
C CYS A 41 -8.07 -0.72 4.45
N ASN A 42 -7.51 -1.88 4.79
CA ASN A 42 -6.99 -2.83 3.81
C ASN A 42 -8.09 -3.25 2.82
N HIS A 43 -9.26 -3.68 3.31
CA HIS A 43 -10.40 -4.09 2.47
C HIS A 43 -11.07 -2.95 1.71
N THR A 44 -11.23 -1.79 2.34
CA THR A 44 -12.05 -0.69 1.79
C THR A 44 -11.25 0.32 0.97
N LYS A 45 -9.93 0.39 1.13
CA LYS A 45 -9.06 1.38 0.47
C LYS A 45 -7.92 0.71 -0.29
N VAL A 46 -7.14 -0.13 0.39
CA VAL A 46 -5.86 -0.61 -0.14
C VAL A 46 -6.03 -1.68 -1.21
N ILE A 47 -6.81 -2.73 -0.96
CA ILE A 47 -7.08 -3.78 -1.96
C ILE A 47 -7.75 -3.19 -3.22
N PRO A 48 -8.79 -2.34 -3.12
CA PRO A 48 -9.34 -1.66 -4.29
C PRO A 48 -8.28 -0.85 -5.06
N ALA A 49 -7.42 -0.11 -4.37
CA ALA A 49 -6.34 0.63 -5.02
C ALA A 49 -5.36 -0.32 -5.74
N ARG A 50 -4.94 -1.42 -5.12
CA ARG A 50 -4.10 -2.45 -5.75
C ARG A 50 -4.74 -3.03 -7.01
N ILE A 51 -6.03 -3.36 -6.95
CA ILE A 51 -6.77 -3.89 -8.09
C ILE A 51 -6.80 -2.88 -9.24
N LEU A 52 -7.08 -1.59 -8.96
CA LEU A 52 -7.05 -0.53 -9.97
C LEU A 52 -5.67 -0.40 -10.63
N PHE A 53 -4.60 -0.52 -9.83
CA PHE A 53 -3.22 -0.49 -10.31
C PHE A 53 -2.91 -1.64 -11.28
N VAL A 54 -3.44 -2.83 -11.02
CA VAL A 54 -3.25 -4.01 -11.88
C VAL A 54 -4.14 -3.96 -13.12
N GLN A 55 -5.40 -3.53 -12.98
CA GLN A 55 -6.39 -3.57 -14.06
C GLN A 55 -6.19 -2.50 -15.12
N ASN A 56 -5.64 -1.34 -14.77
CA ASN A 56 -5.41 -0.26 -15.72
C ASN A 56 -3.98 0.23 -15.61
N ARG A 57 -3.06 -0.57 -16.17
CA ARG A 57 -1.62 -0.27 -16.20
C ARG A 57 -1.34 1.17 -16.64
N GLN A 58 -2.09 1.70 -17.60
CA GLN A 58 -1.91 3.09 -18.04
C GLN A 58 -2.29 4.08 -16.93
N LYS A 59 -3.48 3.98 -16.33
CA LYS A 59 -3.90 4.86 -15.23
C LYS A 59 -3.02 4.71 -13.99
N ALA A 60 -2.53 3.50 -13.71
CA ALA A 60 -1.61 3.22 -12.62
C ALA A 60 -0.26 3.94 -12.82
N LEU A 61 0.28 3.84 -14.04
CA LEU A 61 1.48 4.57 -14.43
C LEU A 61 1.25 6.08 -14.40
N ASP A 62 0.10 6.58 -14.86
CA ASP A 62 -0.22 8.01 -14.84
C ASP A 62 -0.31 8.54 -13.40
N PHE A 63 -0.92 7.77 -12.49
CA PHE A 63 -0.98 8.09 -11.07
C PHE A 63 0.42 8.09 -10.43
N LEU A 64 1.22 7.04 -10.63
CA LEU A 64 2.61 6.99 -10.13
C LEU A 64 3.48 8.11 -10.72
N ALA A 65 3.32 8.43 -12.01
CA ALA A 65 4.02 9.52 -12.67
C ALA A 65 3.69 10.87 -12.04
N SER A 66 2.43 11.07 -11.63
CA SER A 66 1.99 12.28 -10.92
C SER A 66 2.53 12.38 -9.49
N LEU A 67 2.82 11.24 -8.84
CA LEU A 67 3.47 11.21 -7.53
C LEU A 67 5.00 11.43 -7.62
N THR A 68 5.61 11.08 -8.76
CA THR A 68 7.07 11.09 -8.96
C THR A 68 7.61 12.28 -9.75
N THR A 69 6.78 13.30 -10.05
CA THR A 69 7.19 14.46 -10.87
C THR A 69 8.12 15.45 -10.14
N LYS A 70 9.21 14.94 -9.53
CA LYS A 70 10.40 15.71 -9.19
C LYS A 70 11.73 15.08 -9.63
N LEU A 71 11.74 13.94 -10.33
CA LEU A 71 12.98 13.36 -10.85
C LEU A 71 12.89 13.17 -12.37
N LYS A 72 13.25 14.23 -13.11
CA LYS A 72 13.65 14.11 -14.51
C LYS A 72 14.82 13.13 -14.60
N GLY A 73 14.68 12.11 -15.41
CA GLY A 73 15.77 11.20 -15.74
C GLY A 73 15.27 10.03 -16.56
N ASP A 74 15.44 10.13 -17.87
CA ASP A 74 15.12 9.10 -18.85
C ASP A 74 15.68 7.73 -18.43
N ARG A 75 14.80 6.75 -18.18
CA ARG A 75 15.21 5.34 -18.15
C ARG A 75 14.41 4.51 -19.13
N LYS A 76 15.17 3.78 -19.93
CA LYS A 76 14.77 2.93 -21.05
C LYS A 76 13.79 1.85 -20.58
N LYS A 77 12.87 1.51 -21.48
CA LYS A 77 11.85 0.45 -21.31
C LYS A 77 12.51 -0.92 -21.37
N ASP A 78 12.85 -1.48 -20.23
CA ASP A 78 13.07 -2.92 -20.11
C ASP A 78 11.86 -3.50 -19.35
N ASN A 79 10.99 -4.17 -20.08
CA ASN A 79 9.81 -4.85 -19.53
C ASN A 79 10.29 -6.19 -18.93
N PRO A 80 10.20 -6.45 -17.62
CA PRO A 80 10.56 -7.75 -17.07
C PRO A 80 9.52 -8.80 -17.51
N PRO A 81 9.95 -10.03 -17.81
CA PRO A 81 9.04 -11.10 -18.19
C PRO A 81 8.17 -11.43 -16.98
N TYR A 82 6.86 -11.39 -17.17
CA TYR A 82 5.93 -11.99 -16.23
C TYR A 82 6.19 -13.50 -16.22
N TYR A 83 6.48 -14.07 -15.05
CA TYR A 83 6.61 -15.52 -14.89
C TYR A 83 5.21 -16.15 -15.02
N VAL A 84 5.08 -17.06 -15.99
CA VAL A 84 3.97 -18.02 -16.13
C VAL A 84 4.21 -19.21 -15.20
#